data_AF-A0A0B4GZJ8-F1
#
_entry.id   AF-A0A0B4GZJ8-F1
#
_cell.length_a   1.000
_cell.length_b   1.000
_cell.length_c   1.000
_cell.angle_alpha   90.00
_cell.angle_beta   90.00
_cell.angle_gamma   90.00
#
_symmetry.space_group_name_H-M   'P 1'
#
loop_
_entity.id
_entity.type
_entity.pdbx_description
1 polymer ?
#
loop_
_entity_poly.entity_id
_entity_poly.type
_entity_poly.pdbx_seq_one_letter_code
_entity_poly.pdbx_strand_id
1 'polypeptide(L)'
;MSNFVPNSRRTVRTLDFADFLHDDAKKQSKFCRELIACLSTVGFVKLVNHGLSDEELYEVFEWNKRFFSLPLAAKTKAAHPYGPNPHRGYSYIGQEKLSKVKDYEKGTRNAAEVYDVKESFDQGPAHDELYPNRWPDEGDLPNFRVFMERLYERCHQIHQEILQALALGLGLGPGFFRDICDQNTSEVRLNHYPGCEAAVLHKGAKRISEHTDFGTVTLLFQDSVGGLEIEDQHVPGDYFPIPFENRSEMIVNIGDCLQRWSNDKFRATSHRVVLPPGSSDGWIEDRYSVAYFGKPNRSQAVGALPELLPEGVKSKYSNVTAWEYNQEKLTLTY
;
A
#
# COMPACT_ATOMS: atom_id res chain seq x y z
N MET A 1 -22.43 34.24 4.62
CA MET A 1 -22.26 33.06 3.76
C MET A 1 -20.76 32.84 3.63
N SER A 2 -20.19 32.01 4.52
CA SER A 2 -18.76 31.69 4.47
C SER A 2 -18.54 30.65 3.37
N ASN A 3 -17.84 31.05 2.31
CA ASN A 3 -17.32 30.12 1.32
C ASN A 3 -16.27 29.24 2.01
N PHE A 4 -16.65 28.03 2.39
CA PHE A 4 -15.72 26.94 2.67
C PHE A 4 -15.01 26.63 1.34
N VAL A 5 -13.82 27.20 1.14
CA VAL A 5 -12.87 26.64 0.19
C VAL A 5 -12.22 25.49 0.97
N PRO A 6 -12.43 24.22 0.59
CA PRO A 6 -11.72 23.12 1.24
C PRO A 6 -10.23 23.40 1.13
N ASN A 7 -9.51 23.30 2.24
CA ASN A 7 -8.07 23.39 2.21
C ASN A 7 -7.57 22.19 1.38
N SER A 8 -7.26 22.42 0.11
CA SER A 8 -6.95 21.38 -0.90
C SER A 8 -5.78 20.47 -0.51
N ARG A 9 -5.07 20.81 0.57
CA ARG A 9 -3.95 20.08 1.17
C ARG A 9 -4.35 18.96 2.13
N ARG A 10 -5.58 18.97 2.67
CA ARG A 10 -6.11 17.92 3.57
C ARG A 10 -7.30 17.19 2.94
N THR A 11 -7.21 16.88 1.66
CA THR A 11 -8.24 16.13 0.94
C THR A 11 -7.57 15.19 -0.05
N VAL A 12 -7.88 13.90 0.05
CA VAL A 12 -7.51 12.91 -0.96
C VAL A 12 -8.56 12.96 -2.06
N ARG A 13 -8.18 13.43 -3.25
CA ARG A 13 -9.13 13.57 -4.37
C ARG A 13 -9.37 12.23 -5.05
N THR A 14 -10.60 12.05 -5.55
CA THR A 14 -10.97 10.94 -6.42
C THR A 14 -10.83 11.33 -7.88
N LEU A 15 -10.13 10.50 -8.66
CA LEU A 15 -9.99 10.62 -10.11
C LEU A 15 -10.60 9.40 -10.80
N ASP A 16 -11.16 9.61 -11.99
CA ASP A 16 -11.70 8.54 -12.82
C ASP A 16 -10.58 7.96 -13.70
N PHE A 17 -10.16 6.72 -13.45
CA PHE A 17 -9.06 6.10 -14.19
C PHE A 17 -9.45 5.75 -15.63
N ALA A 18 -10.75 5.66 -15.94
CA ALA A 18 -11.22 5.45 -17.30
C ALA A 18 -10.86 6.61 -18.24
N ASP A 19 -10.65 7.83 -17.71
CA ASP A 19 -10.14 8.96 -18.49
C ASP A 19 -8.69 8.75 -18.96
N PHE A 20 -7.94 7.83 -18.33
CA PHE A 20 -6.61 7.40 -18.79
C PHE A 20 -6.66 6.17 -19.69
N LEU A 21 -7.49 5.17 -19.31
CA LEU A 21 -7.52 3.87 -20.00
C LEU A 21 -8.12 3.93 -21.41
N HIS A 22 -8.87 4.98 -21.74
CA HIS A 22 -9.47 5.16 -23.07
C HIS A 22 -8.59 6.02 -23.99
N ASP A 23 -8.70 5.80 -25.30
CA ASP A 23 -7.92 6.47 -26.35
C ASP A 23 -8.40 7.90 -26.66
N ASP A 24 -8.45 8.74 -25.62
CA ASP A 24 -8.66 10.19 -25.72
C ASP A 24 -7.45 10.92 -25.12
N ALA A 25 -6.59 11.42 -25.99
CA ALA A 25 -5.35 12.09 -25.62
C ALA A 25 -5.57 13.32 -24.69
N LYS A 26 -6.71 14.03 -24.81
CA LYS A 26 -6.99 15.19 -23.95
C LYS A 26 -7.35 14.74 -22.53
N LYS A 27 -8.17 13.70 -22.42
CA LYS A 27 -8.53 13.09 -21.13
C LYS A 27 -7.32 12.46 -20.45
N GLN A 28 -6.53 11.67 -21.19
CA GLN A 28 -5.30 11.07 -20.68
C GLN A 28 -4.34 12.13 -20.15
N SER A 29 -4.08 13.18 -20.95
CA SER A 29 -3.18 14.26 -20.56
C SER A 29 -3.68 15.02 -19.32
N LYS A 30 -5.00 15.23 -19.21
CA LYS A 30 -5.62 15.84 -18.02
C LYS A 30 -5.46 14.94 -16.79
N PHE A 31 -5.81 13.65 -16.91
CA PHE A 31 -5.68 12.68 -15.84
C PHE A 31 -4.24 12.61 -15.32
N CYS A 32 -3.25 12.48 -16.21
CA CYS A 32 -1.84 12.42 -15.81
C CYS A 32 -1.42 13.67 -15.01
N ARG A 33 -1.82 14.88 -15.44
CA ARG A 33 -1.53 16.10 -14.66
C ARG A 33 -2.19 16.11 -13.29
N GLU A 34 -3.44 15.69 -13.20
CA GLU A 34 -4.19 15.64 -11.95
C GLU A 34 -3.64 14.59 -10.99
N LEU A 35 -3.23 13.43 -11.51
CA LEU A 35 -2.55 12.37 -10.77
C LEU A 35 -1.26 12.89 -10.13
N ILE A 36 -0.39 13.52 -10.93
CA ILE A 36 0.87 14.11 -10.44
C ILE A 36 0.58 15.17 -9.37
N ALA A 37 -0.41 16.04 -9.59
CA ALA A 37 -0.78 17.05 -8.61
C ALA A 37 -1.25 16.46 -7.28
N CYS A 38 -2.07 15.40 -7.30
CA CYS A 38 -2.51 14.70 -6.08
C CYS A 38 -1.33 14.09 -5.33
N LEU A 39 -0.50 13.32 -6.04
CA LEU A 39 0.59 12.56 -5.43
C LEU A 39 1.75 13.46 -4.97
N SER A 40 2.05 14.55 -5.67
CA SER A 40 3.05 15.52 -5.21
C SER A 40 2.58 16.39 -4.03
N THR A 41 1.27 16.54 -3.82
CA THR A 41 0.74 17.37 -2.72
C THR A 41 0.50 16.56 -1.46
N VAL A 42 -0.16 15.40 -1.59
CA VAL A 42 -0.64 14.60 -0.46
C VAL A 42 0.06 13.24 -0.37
N GLY A 43 0.68 12.77 -1.46
CA GLY A 43 1.22 11.41 -1.55
C GLY A 43 0.14 10.33 -1.73
N PHE A 44 -1.13 10.73 -1.83
CA PHE A 44 -2.30 9.85 -1.92
C PHE A 44 -3.30 10.37 -2.97
N VAL A 45 -4.02 9.45 -3.61
CA VAL A 45 -5.16 9.71 -4.51
C VAL A 45 -6.14 8.55 -4.43
N LYS A 46 -7.43 8.77 -4.68
CA LYS A 46 -8.40 7.70 -4.91
C LYS A 46 -8.63 7.54 -6.41
N LEU A 47 -8.67 6.32 -6.90
CA LEU A 47 -9.03 6.00 -8.28
C LEU A 47 -10.33 5.19 -8.29
N VAL A 48 -11.23 5.52 -9.21
CA VAL A 48 -12.43 4.71 -9.56
C VAL A 48 -12.32 4.26 -11.01
N ASN A 49 -13.17 3.30 -11.41
CA ASN A 49 -13.12 2.70 -12.75
C ASN A 49 -11.71 2.20 -13.12
N HIS A 50 -11.01 1.65 -12.14
CA HIS A 50 -9.59 1.31 -12.25
C HIS A 50 -9.31 -0.03 -12.94
N GLY A 51 -10.36 -0.71 -13.41
CA GLY A 51 -10.26 -1.94 -14.18
C GLY A 51 -10.64 -3.22 -13.42
N LEU A 52 -10.81 -3.18 -12.09
CA LEU A 52 -11.49 -4.25 -11.35
C LEU A 52 -13.00 -3.96 -11.29
N SER A 53 -13.81 -4.97 -11.54
CA SER A 53 -15.26 -4.92 -11.39
C SER A 53 -15.69 -4.92 -9.92
N ASP A 54 -16.93 -4.47 -9.65
CA ASP A 54 -17.51 -4.54 -8.32
C ASP A 54 -17.63 -6.00 -7.82
N GLU A 55 -17.88 -6.94 -8.74
CA GLU A 55 -17.91 -8.37 -8.45
C GLU A 55 -16.53 -8.90 -8.05
N GLU A 56 -15.47 -8.52 -8.76
CA GLU A 56 -14.09 -8.87 -8.37
C GLU A 56 -13.76 -8.32 -6.98
N LEU A 57 -14.09 -7.05 -6.72
CA LEU A 57 -13.85 -6.42 -5.41
C LEU A 57 -14.65 -7.11 -4.29
N TYR A 58 -15.91 -7.46 -4.54
CA TYR A 58 -16.70 -8.25 -3.60
C TYR A 58 -16.05 -9.61 -3.32
N GLU A 59 -15.64 -10.33 -4.37
CA GLU A 59 -15.00 -11.64 -4.27
C GLU A 59 -13.69 -11.56 -3.45
N VAL A 60 -12.87 -10.53 -3.67
CA VAL A 60 -11.64 -10.27 -2.90
C VAL A 60 -11.91 -10.20 -1.40
N PHE A 61 -12.90 -9.42 -0.97
CA PHE A 61 -13.23 -9.28 0.46
C PHE A 61 -13.85 -10.55 1.03
N GLU A 62 -14.62 -11.31 0.26
CA GLU A 62 -15.16 -12.60 0.71
C GLU A 62 -14.04 -13.65 0.90
N TRP A 63 -13.07 -13.73 -0.01
CA TRP A 63 -11.89 -14.60 0.18
C TRP A 63 -11.06 -14.18 1.38
N ASN A 64 -10.89 -12.87 1.58
CA ASN A 64 -10.20 -12.31 2.74
C ASN A 64 -10.85 -12.79 4.05
N LYS A 65 -12.17 -12.60 4.21
CA LYS A 65 -12.92 -13.09 5.37
C LYS A 65 -12.85 -14.61 5.53
N ARG A 66 -13.02 -15.37 4.44
CA ARG A 66 -13.00 -16.84 4.47
C ARG A 66 -11.66 -17.38 4.95
N PHE A 67 -10.56 -16.79 4.48
CA PHE A 67 -9.23 -17.16 4.94
C PHE A 67 -9.05 -16.91 6.44
N PHE A 68 -9.39 -15.72 6.94
CA PHE A 68 -9.19 -15.39 8.35
C PHE A 68 -10.17 -16.09 9.31
N SER A 69 -11.30 -16.56 8.78
CA SER A 69 -12.27 -17.42 9.50
C SER A 69 -11.81 -18.87 9.65
N LEU A 70 -10.73 -19.29 8.97
CA LEU A 70 -10.19 -20.63 9.15
C LEU A 70 -9.71 -20.85 10.59
N PRO A 71 -9.80 -22.10 11.12
CA PRO A 71 -9.15 -22.45 12.38
C PRO A 71 -7.66 -22.12 12.33
N LEU A 72 -7.09 -21.67 13.46
CA LEU A 72 -5.68 -21.29 13.54
C LEU A 72 -4.76 -22.39 12.99
N ALA A 73 -5.05 -23.67 13.31
CA ALA A 73 -4.29 -24.81 12.82
C ALA A 73 -4.21 -24.89 11.28
N ALA A 74 -5.26 -24.50 10.57
CA ALA A 74 -5.27 -24.44 9.11
C ALA A 74 -4.48 -23.21 8.59
N LYS A 75 -4.67 -22.03 9.20
CA LYS A 75 -3.90 -20.81 8.86
C LYS A 75 -2.39 -21.03 9.02
N THR A 76 -1.97 -21.71 10.09
CA THR A 76 -0.56 -21.97 10.40
C THR A 76 0.13 -22.93 9.43
N LYS A 77 -0.61 -23.71 8.63
CA LYS A 77 0.00 -24.52 7.55
C LYS A 77 0.64 -23.64 6.47
N ALA A 78 0.11 -22.43 6.32
CA ALA A 78 0.62 -21.41 5.42
C ALA A 78 1.53 -20.38 6.14
N ALA A 79 2.07 -20.68 7.32
CA ALA A 79 2.79 -19.69 8.13
C ALA A 79 3.95 -19.00 7.40
N HIS A 80 4.12 -17.70 7.69
CA HIS A 80 5.26 -16.93 7.21
C HIS A 80 6.58 -17.50 7.74
N PRO A 81 7.59 -17.73 6.87
CA PRO A 81 8.88 -18.22 7.30
C PRO A 81 9.56 -17.28 8.31
N TYR A 82 10.29 -17.83 9.27
CA TYR A 82 11.13 -17.04 10.16
C TYR A 82 12.32 -16.41 9.40
N GLY A 83 12.64 -15.16 9.71
CA GLY A 83 13.78 -14.42 9.18
C GLY A 83 13.38 -13.20 8.33
N PRO A 84 14.34 -12.34 7.94
CA PRO A 84 14.09 -11.14 7.16
C PRO A 84 13.85 -11.50 5.68
N ASN A 85 12.76 -12.20 5.41
CA ASN A 85 12.32 -12.54 4.06
C ASN A 85 11.16 -11.63 3.65
N PRO A 86 10.99 -11.35 2.34
CA PRO A 86 9.77 -10.77 1.82
C PRO A 86 8.55 -11.56 2.30
N HIS A 87 7.45 -10.86 2.59
CA HIS A 87 6.31 -11.47 3.25
C HIS A 87 5.63 -12.49 2.34
N ARG A 88 5.43 -13.70 2.87
CA ARG A 88 4.79 -14.84 2.19
C ARG A 88 4.03 -15.65 3.25
N GLY A 89 2.78 -15.97 3.01
CA GLY A 89 1.97 -16.75 3.94
C GLY A 89 1.35 -15.95 5.07
N TYR A 90 0.91 -16.66 6.10
CA TYR A 90 0.16 -16.16 7.24
C TYR A 90 1.07 -15.59 8.35
N SER A 91 0.77 -14.37 8.78
CA SER A 91 1.35 -13.74 9.96
C SER A 91 0.29 -13.52 11.04
N TYR A 92 0.56 -14.02 12.25
CA TYR A 92 -0.38 -13.94 13.38
C TYR A 92 -0.34 -12.58 14.08
N ILE A 93 -1.33 -12.33 14.94
CA ILE A 93 -1.46 -11.06 15.68
C ILE A 93 -0.23 -10.78 16.54
N GLY A 94 0.42 -9.63 16.27
CA GLY A 94 1.62 -9.18 16.98
C GLY A 94 2.94 -9.78 16.47
N GLN A 95 2.94 -10.51 15.35
CA GLN A 95 4.17 -10.98 14.70
C GLN A 95 4.95 -9.84 14.01
N GLU A 96 4.26 -8.90 13.36
CA GLU A 96 4.88 -7.73 12.73
C GLU A 96 5.01 -6.57 13.72
N LYS A 97 6.19 -5.93 13.78
CA LYS A 97 6.45 -4.76 14.65
C LYS A 97 6.70 -3.49 13.83
N LEU A 98 5.68 -3.03 13.12
CA LEU A 98 5.79 -1.85 12.23
C LEU A 98 6.21 -0.56 12.95
N SER A 99 5.95 -0.46 14.26
CA SER A 99 6.40 0.68 15.07
C SER A 99 7.92 0.89 15.03
N LYS A 100 8.72 -0.15 14.72
CA LYS A 100 10.20 -0.06 14.66
C LYS A 100 10.77 0.55 13.38
N VAL A 101 9.98 0.62 12.31
CA VAL A 101 10.40 1.21 11.01
C VAL A 101 10.04 2.69 10.91
N LYS A 102 9.27 3.21 11.88
CA LYS A 102 8.88 4.62 11.97
C LYS A 102 10.08 5.54 11.78
N ASP A 103 9.93 6.53 10.90
CA ASP A 103 10.89 7.61 10.65
C ASP A 103 12.29 7.17 10.17
N TYR A 104 12.44 5.95 9.61
CA TYR A 104 13.72 5.48 9.03
C TYR A 104 14.31 6.49 8.02
N GLU A 105 13.49 6.97 7.08
CA GLU A 105 13.90 7.97 6.09
C GLU A 105 14.16 9.35 6.70
N LYS A 106 13.69 9.60 7.94
CA LYS A 106 13.96 10.83 8.69
C LYS A 106 15.14 10.69 9.67
N GLY A 107 15.78 9.52 9.74
CA GLY A 107 17.01 9.28 10.50
C GLY A 107 16.84 9.09 12.02
N THR A 108 15.61 8.93 12.54
CA THR A 108 15.36 8.73 13.98
C THR A 108 15.02 7.28 14.32
N ARG A 109 15.65 6.71 15.36
CA ARG A 109 15.57 5.25 15.71
C ARG A 109 14.84 4.93 17.03
N ASN A 110 14.14 5.89 17.64
CA ASN A 110 13.53 5.72 18.96
C ASN A 110 12.00 5.73 18.86
N ALA A 111 11.39 4.60 18.52
CA ALA A 111 9.94 4.41 18.66
C ALA A 111 9.65 3.43 19.80
N ALA A 112 8.72 3.80 20.68
CA ALA A 112 8.19 2.90 21.70
C ALA A 112 7.51 1.68 21.04
N GLU A 113 7.65 0.49 21.61
CA GLU A 113 6.98 -0.71 21.08
C GLU A 113 5.45 -0.57 21.25
N VAL A 114 4.73 -0.61 20.13
CA VAL A 114 3.25 -0.58 20.08
C VAL A 114 2.76 -1.94 19.59
N TYR A 115 1.68 -2.45 20.21
CA TYR A 115 1.06 -3.71 19.81
C TYR A 115 0.03 -3.47 18.69
N ASP A 116 0.31 -4.03 17.51
CA ASP A 116 -0.60 -3.97 16.36
C ASP A 116 -1.58 -5.16 16.41
N VAL A 117 -2.88 -4.86 16.53
CA VAL A 117 -3.96 -5.85 16.55
C VAL A 117 -4.37 -6.18 15.11
N LYS A 118 -3.51 -6.95 14.43
CA LYS A 118 -3.66 -7.33 13.01
C LYS A 118 -3.08 -8.71 12.74
N GLU A 119 -3.77 -9.50 11.93
CA GLU A 119 -3.19 -10.65 11.24
C GLU A 119 -3.18 -10.42 9.71
N SER A 120 -2.26 -11.06 9.00
CA SER A 120 -2.13 -10.90 7.54
C SER A 120 -1.88 -12.21 6.81
N PHE A 121 -2.17 -12.23 5.51
CA PHE A 121 -1.72 -13.25 4.57
C PHE A 121 -1.10 -12.58 3.35
N ASP A 122 0.09 -13.03 2.98
CA ASP A 122 0.90 -12.40 1.95
C ASP A 122 1.24 -13.35 0.80
N GLN A 123 1.28 -12.81 -0.40
CA GLN A 123 1.67 -13.52 -1.62
C GLN A 123 2.56 -12.64 -2.50
N GLY A 124 3.55 -13.24 -3.15
CA GLY A 124 4.24 -12.69 -4.32
C GLY A 124 3.93 -13.46 -5.62
N PRO A 125 4.80 -13.38 -6.64
CA PRO A 125 4.52 -14.01 -7.92
C PRO A 125 4.48 -15.53 -7.82
N ALA A 126 3.64 -16.18 -8.62
CA ALA A 126 3.35 -17.62 -8.52
C ALA A 126 4.60 -18.50 -8.68
N HIS A 127 5.58 -18.02 -9.46
CA HIS A 127 6.82 -18.74 -9.81
C HIS A 127 8.08 -18.09 -9.21
N ASP A 128 7.95 -17.45 -8.05
CA ASP A 128 9.09 -16.89 -7.32
C ASP A 128 9.97 -17.99 -6.70
N GLU A 129 11.04 -18.38 -7.39
CA GLU A 129 11.97 -19.40 -6.89
C GLU A 129 12.75 -18.95 -5.64
N LEU A 130 12.97 -17.65 -5.50
CA LEU A 130 13.72 -17.09 -4.37
C LEU A 130 12.87 -17.02 -3.11
N TYR A 131 11.59 -16.67 -3.26
CA TYR A 131 10.64 -16.51 -2.16
C TYR A 131 9.29 -17.17 -2.47
N PRO A 132 9.21 -18.52 -2.41
CA PRO A 132 8.01 -19.24 -2.79
C PRO A 132 6.83 -18.91 -1.89
N ASN A 133 5.65 -18.80 -2.49
CA ASN A 133 4.38 -18.60 -1.79
C ASN A 133 4.06 -19.77 -0.84
N ARG A 134 3.39 -19.45 0.27
CA ARG A 134 2.91 -20.42 1.26
C ARG A 134 1.39 -20.39 1.24
N TRP A 135 0.79 -21.56 1.03
CA TRP A 135 -0.65 -21.70 0.82
C TRP A 135 -1.28 -22.53 1.93
N PRO A 136 -2.54 -22.27 2.32
CA PRO A 136 -3.30 -23.22 3.10
C PRO A 136 -3.50 -24.51 2.29
N ASP A 137 -3.83 -25.60 2.96
CA ASP A 137 -4.16 -26.84 2.26
C ASP A 137 -5.39 -26.63 1.38
N GLU A 138 -5.36 -27.20 0.17
CA GLU A 138 -6.48 -27.12 -0.79
C GLU A 138 -7.79 -27.67 -0.18
N GLY A 139 -7.70 -28.64 0.74
CA GLY A 139 -8.85 -29.18 1.46
C GLY A 139 -9.45 -28.23 2.51
N ASP A 140 -8.65 -27.33 3.08
CA ASP A 140 -9.11 -26.36 4.09
C ASP A 140 -9.77 -25.15 3.42
N LEU A 141 -9.23 -24.72 2.27
CA LEU A 141 -9.75 -23.57 1.53
C LEU A 141 -9.63 -23.75 0.01
N PRO A 142 -10.53 -24.56 -0.60
CA PRO A 142 -10.45 -24.89 -2.04
C PRO A 142 -10.49 -23.67 -2.94
N ASN A 143 -9.72 -23.66 -4.02
CA ASN A 143 -9.59 -22.60 -5.03
C ASN A 143 -8.99 -21.26 -4.55
N PHE A 144 -8.59 -21.13 -3.29
CA PHE A 144 -8.01 -19.88 -2.78
C PHE A 144 -6.74 -19.49 -3.51
N ARG A 145 -5.84 -20.45 -3.74
CA ARG A 145 -4.60 -20.22 -4.49
C ARG A 145 -4.87 -19.67 -5.88
N VAL A 146 -5.77 -20.31 -6.63
CA VAL A 146 -6.12 -19.92 -8.00
C VAL A 146 -6.68 -18.49 -8.03
N PHE A 147 -7.57 -18.17 -7.10
CA PHE A 147 -8.12 -16.82 -6.96
C PHE A 147 -7.02 -15.79 -6.68
N MET A 148 -6.16 -16.07 -5.72
CA MET A 148 -5.13 -15.14 -5.25
C MET A 148 -4.03 -14.92 -6.31
N GLU A 149 -3.63 -15.94 -7.05
CA GLU A 149 -2.75 -15.82 -8.24
C GLU A 149 -3.40 -14.96 -9.34
N ARG A 150 -4.70 -15.11 -9.60
CA ARG A 150 -5.42 -14.24 -10.55
C ARG A 150 -5.47 -12.79 -10.07
N LEU A 151 -5.79 -12.57 -8.80
CA LEU A 151 -5.83 -11.23 -8.19
C LEU A 151 -4.47 -10.52 -8.31
N TYR A 152 -3.38 -11.26 -8.04
CA TYR A 152 -2.02 -10.75 -8.15
C TYR A 152 -1.72 -10.18 -9.54
N GLU A 153 -2.01 -10.94 -10.61
CA GLU A 153 -1.79 -10.49 -11.99
C GLU A 153 -2.70 -9.32 -12.38
N ARG A 154 -3.95 -9.30 -11.91
CA ARG A 154 -4.88 -8.18 -12.16
C ARG A 154 -4.37 -6.89 -11.52
N CYS A 155 -3.92 -6.95 -10.26
CA CYS A 155 -3.33 -5.80 -9.59
C CYS A 155 -2.01 -5.37 -10.26
N HIS A 156 -1.19 -6.31 -10.76
CA HIS A 156 0.02 -5.98 -11.49
C HIS A 156 -0.26 -5.20 -12.78
N GLN A 157 -1.26 -5.60 -13.57
CA GLN A 157 -1.67 -4.87 -14.76
C GLN A 157 -2.07 -3.42 -14.43
N ILE A 158 -2.90 -3.23 -13.39
CA ILE A 158 -3.33 -1.90 -12.95
C ILE A 158 -2.13 -1.07 -12.47
N HIS A 159 -1.20 -1.69 -11.74
CA HIS A 159 0.04 -1.05 -11.32
C HIS A 159 0.88 -0.57 -12.51
N GLN A 160 1.03 -1.37 -13.57
CA GLN A 160 1.74 -0.98 -14.79
C GLN A 160 1.07 0.22 -15.49
N GLU A 161 -0.26 0.26 -15.55
CA GLU A 161 -1.00 1.40 -16.12
C GLU A 161 -0.81 2.69 -15.29
N ILE A 162 -0.81 2.58 -13.96
CA ILE A 162 -0.54 3.72 -13.07
C ILE A 162 0.91 4.22 -13.27
N LEU A 163 1.87 3.31 -13.40
CA LEU A 163 3.27 3.66 -13.70
C LEU A 163 3.40 4.37 -15.05
N GLN A 164 2.65 3.95 -16.07
CA GLN A 164 2.60 4.63 -17.36
C GLN A 164 1.99 6.04 -17.24
N ALA A 165 0.89 6.19 -16.51
CA ALA A 165 0.27 7.50 -16.26
C ALA A 165 1.22 8.45 -15.52
N LEU A 166 1.97 7.93 -14.53
CA LEU A 166 3.02 8.66 -13.81
C LEU A 166 4.14 9.11 -14.75
N ALA A 167 4.66 8.21 -15.59
CA ALA A 167 5.72 8.54 -16.54
C ALA A 167 5.28 9.67 -17.49
N LEU A 168 4.10 9.54 -18.09
CA LEU A 168 3.53 10.55 -18.98
C LEU A 168 3.28 11.88 -18.27
N GLY A 169 2.76 11.85 -17.03
CA GLY A 169 2.56 13.05 -16.22
C GLY A 169 3.86 13.77 -15.85
N LEU A 170 4.99 13.06 -15.81
CA LEU A 170 6.32 13.61 -15.60
C LEU A 170 7.02 14.04 -16.90
N GLY A 171 6.39 13.84 -18.06
CA GLY A 171 7.00 14.12 -19.37
C GLY A 171 8.04 13.08 -19.80
N LEU A 172 7.99 11.88 -19.23
CA LEU A 172 8.85 10.74 -19.58
C LEU A 172 8.17 9.84 -20.61
N GLY A 173 8.93 8.91 -21.20
CA GLY A 173 8.40 7.90 -22.10
C GLY A 173 7.42 6.94 -21.39
N PRO A 174 6.38 6.44 -22.06
CA PRO A 174 5.34 5.60 -21.43
C PRO A 174 5.86 4.29 -20.83
N GLY A 175 6.97 3.75 -21.34
CA GLY A 175 7.63 2.54 -20.81
C GLY A 175 8.54 2.81 -19.61
N PHE A 176 8.88 4.06 -19.30
CA PHE A 176 10.00 4.39 -18.42
C PHE A 176 9.96 3.69 -17.05
N PHE A 177 8.84 3.76 -16.34
CA PHE A 177 8.68 3.05 -15.08
C PHE A 177 8.26 1.59 -15.24
N ARG A 178 7.55 1.26 -16.32
CA ARG A 178 7.09 -0.11 -16.59
C ARG A 178 8.28 -1.06 -16.75
N ASP A 179 9.26 -0.67 -17.56
CA ASP A 179 10.43 -1.49 -17.90
C ASP A 179 11.31 -1.80 -16.69
N ILE A 180 11.29 -0.96 -15.65
CA ILE A 180 12.03 -1.17 -14.40
C ILE A 180 11.19 -1.81 -13.28
N CYS A 181 9.93 -2.16 -13.58
CA CYS A 181 8.98 -2.81 -12.66
C CYS A 181 8.25 -4.01 -13.34
N ASP A 182 8.78 -4.55 -14.42
CA ASP A 182 8.13 -5.56 -15.28
C ASP A 182 8.30 -7.01 -14.79
N GLN A 183 9.26 -7.29 -13.90
CA GLN A 183 9.49 -8.63 -13.35
C GLN A 183 8.43 -9.06 -12.32
N ASN A 184 7.46 -8.19 -12.04
CA ASN A 184 6.36 -8.43 -11.11
C ASN A 184 6.85 -9.01 -9.77
N THR A 185 7.77 -8.30 -9.11
CA THR A 185 8.36 -8.68 -7.81
C THR A 185 7.53 -8.19 -6.63
N SER A 186 6.30 -7.75 -6.89
CA SER A 186 5.35 -7.12 -5.98
C SER A 186 4.74 -8.09 -4.98
N GLU A 187 3.91 -7.57 -4.07
CA GLU A 187 3.25 -8.36 -3.03
C GLU A 187 1.77 -8.01 -2.90
N VAL A 188 0.90 -9.01 -2.73
CA VAL A 188 -0.48 -8.83 -2.29
C VAL A 188 -0.55 -9.22 -0.82
N ARG A 189 -1.22 -8.39 -0.03
CA ARG A 189 -1.50 -8.60 1.38
C ARG A 189 -2.98 -8.51 1.67
N LEU A 190 -3.53 -9.59 2.20
CA LEU A 190 -4.81 -9.58 2.88
C LEU A 190 -4.57 -9.20 4.34
N ASN A 191 -5.30 -8.21 4.86
CA ASN A 191 -5.25 -7.81 6.26
C ASN A 191 -6.60 -8.05 6.92
N HIS A 192 -6.56 -8.56 8.14
CA HIS A 192 -7.67 -8.62 9.06
C HIS A 192 -7.28 -7.99 10.40
N TYR A 193 -8.10 -7.05 10.84
CA TYR A 193 -7.99 -6.38 12.13
C TYR A 193 -9.17 -6.83 12.98
N PRO A 194 -8.95 -7.76 13.92
CA PRO A 194 -10.03 -8.30 14.73
C PRO A 194 -10.86 -7.22 15.42
N GLY A 195 -12.13 -7.52 15.61
CA GLY A 195 -13.03 -6.75 16.44
C GLY A 195 -12.52 -6.69 17.88
N CYS A 196 -12.67 -5.54 18.51
CA CYS A 196 -12.21 -5.33 19.89
C CYS A 196 -12.97 -4.21 20.58
N GLU A 197 -12.93 -4.20 21.91
CA GLU A 197 -13.40 -3.05 22.70
C GLU A 197 -12.57 -1.81 22.39
N ALA A 198 -13.21 -0.65 22.17
CA ALA A 198 -12.54 0.62 21.89
C ALA A 198 -11.48 0.96 22.95
N ALA A 199 -11.73 0.56 24.20
CA ALA A 199 -10.79 0.71 25.32
C ALA A 199 -9.40 0.09 25.05
N VAL A 200 -9.29 -0.95 24.22
CA VAL A 200 -8.00 -1.55 23.81
C VAL A 200 -7.19 -0.54 23.00
N LEU A 201 -7.81 0.11 22.01
CA LEU A 201 -7.16 1.10 21.16
C LEU A 201 -6.86 2.40 21.93
N HIS A 202 -7.75 2.82 22.83
CA HIS A 202 -7.50 3.96 23.72
C HIS A 202 -6.30 3.78 24.64
N LYS A 203 -6.01 2.54 25.06
CA LYS A 203 -4.84 2.20 25.89
C LYS A 203 -3.52 2.16 25.11
N GLY A 204 -3.54 2.50 23.81
CA GLY A 204 -2.35 2.67 22.99
C GLY A 204 -2.10 1.54 22.00
N ALA A 205 -2.94 0.49 21.95
CA ALA A 205 -2.91 -0.46 20.84
C ALA A 205 -3.31 0.24 19.54
N LYS A 206 -2.71 -0.17 18.43
CA LYS A 206 -3.09 0.33 17.11
C LYS A 206 -3.59 -0.82 16.26
N ARG A 207 -4.41 -0.53 15.26
CA ARG A 207 -4.75 -1.52 14.23
C ARG A 207 -3.56 -1.68 13.29
N ILE A 208 -2.93 -0.58 12.90
CA ILE A 208 -1.57 -0.60 12.34
C ILE A 208 -0.83 0.64 12.83
N SER A 209 0.42 0.46 13.23
CA SER A 209 1.30 1.55 13.59
C SER A 209 1.64 2.46 12.41
N GLU A 210 2.14 3.66 12.69
CA GLU A 210 2.49 4.61 11.63
C GLU A 210 3.71 4.13 10.84
N HIS A 211 3.63 4.17 9.53
CA HIS A 211 4.67 3.68 8.62
C HIS A 211 4.57 4.35 7.25
N THR A 212 5.59 4.12 6.42
CA THR A 212 5.55 4.35 4.97
C THR A 212 5.70 3.01 4.25
N ASP A 213 5.19 2.94 3.04
CA ASP A 213 5.32 1.75 2.19
C ASP A 213 6.63 1.76 1.43
N PHE A 214 7.26 0.61 1.23
CA PHE A 214 8.63 0.59 0.69
C PHE A 214 8.69 0.67 -0.83
N GLY A 215 7.64 0.22 -1.53
CA GLY A 215 7.60 0.03 -2.98
C GLY A 215 7.50 1.31 -3.81
N THR A 216 6.99 1.19 -5.04
CA THR A 216 6.72 2.34 -5.92
C THR A 216 5.42 3.03 -5.53
N VAL A 217 4.32 2.30 -5.61
CA VAL A 217 2.99 2.73 -5.22
C VAL A 217 2.25 1.53 -4.63
N THR A 218 1.35 1.80 -3.69
CA THR A 218 0.47 0.79 -3.11
C THR A 218 -0.93 0.98 -3.66
N LEU A 219 -1.61 -0.13 -3.98
CA LEU A 219 -3.03 -0.16 -4.32
C LEU A 219 -3.78 -0.73 -3.13
N LEU A 220 -4.57 0.10 -2.45
CA LEU A 220 -5.24 -0.24 -1.20
C LEU A 220 -6.77 -0.23 -1.41
N PHE A 221 -7.38 -1.36 -1.06
CA PHE A 221 -8.82 -1.54 -0.95
C PHE A 221 -9.18 -1.68 0.52
N GLN A 222 -10.13 -0.89 1.01
CA GLN A 222 -10.59 -0.95 2.39
C GLN A 222 -12.11 -1.13 2.48
N ASP A 223 -12.57 -1.69 3.59
CA ASP A 223 -13.99 -1.73 3.91
C ASP A 223 -14.52 -0.42 4.51
N SER A 224 -15.79 -0.43 4.92
CA SER A 224 -16.48 0.72 5.49
C SER A 224 -16.19 0.99 6.97
N VAL A 225 -15.38 0.19 7.65
CA VAL A 225 -15.10 0.37 9.10
C VAL A 225 -14.21 1.59 9.33
N GLY A 226 -13.35 1.93 8.38
CA GLY A 226 -12.52 3.13 8.43
C GLY A 226 -11.32 3.01 9.37
N GLY A 227 -10.89 4.14 9.94
CA GLY A 227 -9.72 4.23 10.82
C GLY A 227 -8.40 4.56 10.11
N LEU A 228 -8.34 4.51 8.78
CA LEU A 228 -7.17 4.93 8.00
C LEU A 228 -6.97 6.45 8.12
N GLU A 229 -5.76 6.85 8.51
CA GLU A 229 -5.32 8.23 8.57
C GLU A 229 -3.97 8.43 7.88
N ILE A 230 -3.76 9.61 7.30
CA ILE A 230 -2.52 10.02 6.65
C ILE A 230 -1.97 11.31 7.29
N GLU A 231 -0.65 11.41 7.39
CA GLU A 231 0.04 12.58 7.94
C GLU A 231 -0.06 13.77 6.95
N ASP A 232 -0.36 14.96 7.44
CA ASP A 232 -0.20 16.18 6.67
C ASP A 232 1.30 16.41 6.41
N GLN A 233 1.70 16.32 5.15
CA GLN A 233 3.10 16.46 4.76
C GLN A 233 3.75 17.79 5.18
N HIS A 234 2.95 18.82 5.46
CA HIS A 234 3.41 20.14 5.90
C HIS A 234 3.39 20.31 7.42
N VAL A 235 2.70 19.45 8.16
CA VAL A 235 2.57 19.52 9.61
C VAL A 235 2.87 18.14 10.19
N PRO A 236 4.16 17.79 10.38
CA PRO A 236 4.55 16.49 10.92
C PRO A 236 3.84 16.18 12.24
N GLY A 237 3.32 14.96 12.35
CA GLY A 237 2.54 14.47 13.49
C GLY A 237 1.04 14.81 13.44
N ASP A 238 0.58 15.67 12.53
CA ASP A 238 -0.84 15.94 12.33
C ASP A 238 -1.42 14.99 11.28
N TYR A 239 -2.39 14.16 11.69
CA TYR A 239 -2.99 13.14 10.83
C TYR A 239 -4.44 13.53 10.49
N PHE A 240 -4.93 13.13 9.31
CA PHE A 240 -6.33 13.29 8.93
C PHE A 240 -6.89 12.01 8.28
N PRO A 241 -8.19 11.74 8.45
CA PRO A 241 -8.79 10.50 7.98
C PRO A 241 -8.96 10.45 6.46
N ILE A 242 -8.86 9.24 5.90
CA ILE A 242 -9.37 8.93 4.56
C ILE A 242 -10.69 8.16 4.73
N PRO A 243 -11.84 8.85 4.61
CA PRO A 243 -13.12 8.18 4.76
C PRO A 243 -13.35 7.17 3.64
N PHE A 244 -14.01 6.06 3.99
CA PHE A 244 -14.62 5.18 3.01
C PHE A 244 -15.82 5.91 2.40
N GLU A 245 -15.82 6.08 1.08
CA GLU A 245 -16.94 6.71 0.37
C GLU A 245 -17.65 5.69 -0.52
N ASN A 246 -16.87 4.85 -1.22
CA ASN A 246 -17.42 3.77 -2.05
C ASN A 246 -16.46 2.56 -2.09
N ARG A 247 -17.01 1.36 -2.25
CA ARG A 247 -16.30 0.09 -2.41
C ARG A 247 -15.47 0.04 -3.70
N SER A 248 -15.94 0.71 -4.77
CA SER A 248 -15.23 0.77 -6.04
C SER A 248 -14.02 1.71 -6.03
N GLU A 249 -13.67 2.29 -4.88
CA GLU A 249 -12.49 3.14 -4.73
C GLU A 249 -11.24 2.31 -4.44
N MET A 250 -10.20 2.57 -5.21
CA MET A 250 -8.84 2.13 -4.93
C MET A 250 -8.02 3.31 -4.45
N ILE A 251 -7.54 3.24 -3.21
CA ILE A 251 -6.61 4.24 -2.68
C ILE A 251 -5.22 3.92 -3.23
N VAL A 252 -4.56 4.92 -3.80
CA VAL A 252 -3.18 4.80 -4.31
C VAL A 252 -2.28 5.75 -3.55
N ASN A 253 -1.20 5.23 -2.99
CA ASN A 253 -0.19 6.04 -2.31
C ASN A 253 1.23 5.79 -2.79
N ILE A 254 2.07 6.80 -2.60
CA ILE A 254 3.49 6.75 -2.92
C ILE A 254 4.23 5.90 -1.88
N GLY A 255 5.13 5.04 -2.37
CA GLY A 255 6.10 4.33 -1.56
C GLY A 255 7.51 4.93 -1.64
N ASP A 256 8.37 4.48 -0.74
CA ASP A 256 9.73 4.96 -0.53
C ASP A 256 10.58 4.87 -1.81
N CYS A 257 10.44 3.81 -2.63
CA CYS A 257 11.20 3.70 -3.88
C CYS A 257 10.88 4.84 -4.87
N LEU A 258 9.62 5.24 -5.02
CA LEU A 258 9.26 6.35 -5.91
C LEU A 258 9.67 7.71 -5.31
N GLN A 259 9.59 7.86 -3.98
CA GLN A 259 10.17 9.03 -3.30
C GLN A 259 11.66 9.14 -3.60
N ARG A 260 12.41 8.04 -3.48
CA ARG A 260 13.84 8.00 -3.76
C ARG A 260 14.16 8.30 -5.22
N TRP A 261 13.49 7.63 -6.17
CA TRP A 261 13.64 7.89 -7.61
C TRP A 261 13.40 9.35 -7.98
N SER A 262 12.42 9.98 -7.34
CA SER A 262 12.03 11.36 -7.62
C SER A 262 12.77 12.42 -6.79
N ASN A 263 13.75 12.01 -5.97
CA ASN A 263 14.54 12.87 -5.10
C ASN A 263 13.69 13.77 -4.16
N ASP A 264 12.63 13.18 -3.58
CA ASP A 264 11.56 13.82 -2.79
C ASP A 264 10.54 14.69 -3.55
N LYS A 265 10.51 14.67 -4.89
CA LYS A 265 9.41 15.34 -5.63
C LYS A 265 8.06 14.71 -5.30
N PHE A 266 8.03 13.39 -5.12
CA PHE A 266 6.96 12.68 -4.44
C PHE A 266 7.44 12.30 -3.05
N ARG A 267 6.54 12.33 -2.08
CA ARG A 267 6.83 11.89 -0.72
C ARG A 267 5.95 10.71 -0.35
N ALA A 268 6.56 9.68 0.22
CA ALA A 268 5.86 8.57 0.85
C ALA A 268 5.26 9.09 2.16
N THR A 269 3.95 9.34 2.16
CA THR A 269 3.26 9.93 3.30
C THR A 269 3.08 8.88 4.39
N SER A 270 3.47 9.23 5.63
CA SER A 270 3.22 8.39 6.80
C SER A 270 1.73 8.17 6.97
N HIS A 271 1.33 6.94 7.23
CA HIS A 271 -0.07 6.57 7.42
C HIS A 271 -0.23 5.50 8.48
N ARG A 272 -1.43 5.43 9.06
CA ARG A 272 -1.76 4.55 10.18
C ARG A 272 -3.23 4.13 10.14
N VAL A 273 -3.60 3.14 10.95
CA VAL A 273 -4.99 2.73 11.18
C VAL A 273 -5.22 2.75 12.68
N VAL A 274 -6.10 3.64 13.09
CA VAL A 274 -6.46 3.91 14.48
C VAL A 274 -7.93 3.59 14.72
N LEU A 275 -8.43 3.92 15.90
CA LEU A 275 -9.86 3.90 16.19
C LEU A 275 -10.60 4.77 15.16
N PRO A 276 -11.62 4.26 14.45
CA PRO A 276 -12.36 5.05 13.48
C PRO A 276 -12.97 6.31 14.12
N PRO A 277 -12.91 7.48 13.45
CA PRO A 277 -13.53 8.69 13.96
C PRO A 277 -15.02 8.50 14.24
N GLY A 278 -15.50 8.97 15.40
CA GLY A 278 -16.91 8.86 15.78
C GLY A 278 -17.33 7.49 16.31
N SER A 279 -16.39 6.56 16.53
CA SER A 279 -16.67 5.29 17.20
C SER A 279 -17.19 5.50 18.62
N SER A 280 -18.16 4.69 19.04
CA SER A 280 -18.57 4.61 20.44
C SER A 280 -17.48 3.97 21.31
N ASP A 281 -17.50 4.23 22.62
CA ASP A 281 -16.60 3.60 23.61
C ASP A 281 -16.82 2.08 23.79
N GLY A 282 -17.64 1.44 22.95
CA GLY A 282 -17.97 0.01 22.99
C GLY A 282 -17.21 -0.84 21.98
N TRP A 283 -17.89 -1.84 21.43
CA TRP A 283 -17.32 -2.78 20.47
C TRP A 283 -17.02 -2.13 19.11
N ILE A 284 -15.83 -2.38 18.58
CA ILE A 284 -15.41 -2.03 17.23
C ILE A 284 -15.40 -3.30 16.38
N GLU A 285 -16.16 -3.30 15.29
CA GLU A 285 -16.30 -4.43 14.36
C GLU A 285 -14.96 -4.80 13.66
N ASP A 286 -14.86 -6.05 13.17
CA ASP A 286 -13.74 -6.51 12.36
C ASP A 286 -13.54 -5.60 11.14
N ARG A 287 -12.28 -5.25 10.85
CA ARG A 287 -11.89 -4.51 9.65
C ARG A 287 -11.07 -5.40 8.72
N TYR A 288 -11.30 -5.26 7.43
CA TYR A 288 -10.57 -5.93 6.37
C TYR A 288 -10.00 -4.91 5.39
N SER A 289 -8.80 -5.16 4.88
CA SER A 289 -8.25 -4.43 3.75
C SER A 289 -7.34 -5.31 2.91
N VAL A 290 -7.22 -5.00 1.64
CA VAL A 290 -6.30 -5.66 0.71
C VAL A 290 -5.36 -4.63 0.14
N ALA A 291 -4.05 -4.89 0.24
CA ALA A 291 -3.01 -4.03 -0.28
C ALA A 291 -2.20 -4.78 -1.32
N TYR A 292 -2.00 -4.19 -2.50
CA TYR A 292 -0.98 -4.60 -3.45
C TYR A 292 0.18 -3.61 -3.36
N PHE A 293 1.35 -4.08 -2.94
CA PHE A 293 2.58 -3.29 -2.85
C PHE A 293 3.36 -3.45 -4.15
N GLY A 294 3.23 -2.47 -5.05
CA GLY A 294 3.99 -2.46 -6.31
C GLY A 294 5.48 -2.26 -6.05
N LYS A 295 6.34 -3.12 -6.60
CA LYS A 295 7.80 -3.04 -6.39
C LYS A 295 8.57 -2.87 -7.71
N PRO A 296 9.76 -2.23 -7.67
CA PRO A 296 10.72 -2.30 -8.76
C PRO A 296 11.27 -3.72 -8.93
N ASN A 297 11.86 -3.98 -10.09
CA ASN A 297 12.69 -5.17 -10.30
C ASN A 297 13.76 -5.27 -9.22
N ARG A 298 14.06 -6.48 -8.73
CA ARG A 298 14.94 -6.68 -7.57
C ARG A 298 16.32 -6.04 -7.74
N SER A 299 16.87 -6.13 -8.94
CA SER A 299 18.17 -5.56 -9.32
C SER A 299 18.13 -4.07 -9.62
N GLN A 300 16.95 -3.46 -9.69
CA GLN A 300 16.80 -2.05 -10.04
C GLN A 300 17.37 -1.17 -8.93
N ALA A 301 18.21 -0.23 -9.33
CA ALA A 301 18.71 0.83 -8.45
C ALA A 301 17.56 1.71 -7.94
N VAL A 302 17.53 1.97 -6.62
CA VAL A 302 16.55 2.86 -5.95
C VAL A 302 17.19 4.15 -5.44
N GLY A 303 18.27 4.61 -6.09
CA GLY A 303 18.75 6.00 -5.96
C GLY A 303 17.94 6.97 -6.84
N ALA A 304 18.17 8.28 -6.73
CA ALA A 304 17.45 9.24 -7.58
C ALA A 304 17.72 8.98 -9.07
N LEU A 305 16.66 8.98 -9.89
CA LEU A 305 16.76 8.77 -11.33
C LEU A 305 17.24 10.07 -11.99
N PRO A 306 18.29 10.03 -12.83
CA PRO A 306 18.83 11.22 -13.50
C PRO A 306 17.78 12.05 -14.25
N GLU A 307 16.79 11.39 -14.87
CA GLU A 307 15.71 12.01 -15.64
C GLU A 307 14.74 12.83 -14.77
N LEU A 308 14.72 12.55 -13.46
CA LEU A 308 13.88 13.24 -12.48
C LEU A 308 14.67 14.25 -11.63
N LEU A 309 16.00 14.31 -11.80
CA LEU A 309 16.84 15.26 -11.11
C LEU A 309 16.87 16.61 -11.86
N PRO A 310 16.59 17.72 -11.18
CA PRO A 310 16.84 19.04 -11.77
C PRO A 310 18.33 19.22 -12.08
N GLU A 311 18.63 19.99 -13.12
CA GLU A 311 20.00 20.26 -13.54
C GLU A 311 20.86 20.81 -12.38
N GLY A 312 22.03 20.23 -12.17
CA GLY A 312 22.96 20.61 -11.09
C GLY A 312 22.59 20.09 -9.69
N VAL A 313 21.46 19.40 -9.51
CA VAL A 313 21.06 18.80 -8.22
C VAL A 313 21.65 17.41 -8.07
N LYS A 314 22.27 17.13 -6.91
CA LYS A 314 22.78 15.79 -6.57
C LYS A 314 21.68 14.93 -5.95
N SER A 315 21.78 13.62 -6.15
CA SER A 315 20.94 12.63 -5.45
C SER A 315 21.10 12.78 -3.93
N LYS A 316 19.98 12.78 -3.20
CA LYS A 316 19.94 12.68 -1.74
C LYS A 316 20.17 11.26 -1.24
N TYR A 317 19.97 10.27 -2.11
CA TYR A 317 19.95 8.86 -1.75
C TYR A 317 21.17 8.12 -2.30
N SER A 318 21.64 7.15 -1.51
CA SER A 318 22.60 6.15 -1.96
C SER A 318 22.00 5.26 -3.04
N ASN A 319 22.86 4.75 -3.90
CA ASN A 319 22.46 3.81 -4.94
C ASN A 319 22.56 2.37 -4.40
N VAL A 320 21.46 1.89 -3.83
CA VAL A 320 21.27 0.48 -3.46
C VAL A 320 20.22 -0.13 -4.40
N THR A 321 20.22 -1.44 -4.55
CA THR A 321 19.17 -2.14 -5.30
C THR A 321 17.86 -2.19 -4.50
N ALA A 322 16.74 -2.38 -5.20
CA ALA A 322 15.43 -2.55 -4.58
C ALA A 322 15.41 -3.75 -3.62
N TRP A 323 16.13 -4.83 -3.98
CA TRP A 323 16.29 -6.00 -3.11
C TRP A 323 17.06 -5.66 -1.83
N GLU A 324 18.24 -5.03 -1.92
CA GLU A 324 19.02 -4.62 -0.74
C GLU A 324 18.21 -3.69 0.17
N TYR A 325 17.54 -2.69 -0.41
CA TYR A 325 16.70 -1.77 0.34
C TYR A 325 15.55 -2.49 1.06
N ASN A 326 14.87 -3.41 0.38
CA ASN A 326 13.81 -4.21 0.99
C ASN A 326 14.35 -5.08 2.13
N GLN A 327 15.53 -5.70 1.99
CA GLN A 327 16.16 -6.49 3.05
C GLN A 327 16.56 -5.63 4.26
N GLU A 328 17.12 -4.43 4.04
CA GLU A 328 17.43 -3.48 5.11
C GLU A 328 16.18 -3.12 5.92
N LYS A 329 15.06 -2.84 5.24
CA LYS A 329 13.80 -2.46 5.88
C LYS A 329 13.16 -3.65 6.61
N LEU A 330 13.16 -4.84 6.02
CA LEU A 330 12.63 -6.06 6.66
C LEU A 330 13.39 -6.44 7.93
N THR A 331 14.71 -6.24 7.96
CA THR A 331 15.55 -6.48 9.14
C THR A 331 15.20 -5.56 10.31
N LEU A 332 14.60 -4.39 10.06
CA LEU A 332 14.13 -3.49 11.11
C LEU A 332 12.75 -3.88 11.66
N THR A 333 11.95 -4.56 10.86
CA THR A 333 10.56 -4.94 11.19
C THR A 333 10.47 -6.18 12.10
N TYR A 334 11.45 -7.09 12.01
CA TYR A 334 11.47 -8.39 12.73
C TYR A 334 12.68 -8.55 13.63
#